data_AF-A0A535U3H7-F1
#
_entry.id   AF-A0A535U3H7-F1
#
_cell.length_a   1.000
_cell.length_b   1.000
_cell.length_c   1.000
_cell.angle_alpha   90.00
_cell.angle_beta   90.00
_cell.angle_gamma   90.00
#
_symmetry.space_group_name_H-M   'P 1'
#
loop_
_entity.id
_entity.type
_entity.pdbx_description
1 polymer ?
#
loop_
_entity_poly.entity_id
_entity_poly.type
_entity_poly.pdbx_seq_one_letter_code
_entity_poly.pdbx_strand_id
1 'polypeptide(L)'
;TQYLFAADRTNPELGPLADSLHPAVLQMIDQVVKAARRHGRWVGVCGEMASDLWAVPLLVGLGVDELSVHPPMVARVKATVRQLNAADCAKVAAAALELEGGQAVRHLLEQRHLEPSSLRPRTDR
;
A
#
# COMPACT_ATOMS: atom_id res chain seq x y z
N THR A 1 -9.71 -6.72 -2.83
CA THR A 1 -9.25 -7.90 -2.08
C THR A 1 -10.26 -9.02 -2.13
N GLN A 2 -11.52 -8.81 -1.72
CA GLN A 2 -12.59 -9.83 -1.68
C GLN A 2 -12.71 -10.70 -2.95
N TYR A 3 -12.79 -10.10 -4.14
CA TYR A 3 -12.89 -10.86 -5.38
C TYR A 3 -11.61 -11.63 -5.74
N LEU A 4 -10.45 -11.10 -5.38
CA LEU A 4 -9.16 -11.75 -5.66
C LEU A 4 -9.01 -13.03 -4.82
N PHE A 5 -9.44 -12.97 -3.55
CA PHE A 5 -9.34 -14.10 -2.62
C PHE A 5 -10.59 -14.98 -2.55
N ALA A 6 -11.64 -14.65 -3.32
CA ALA A 6 -12.97 -15.25 -3.17
C ALA A 6 -13.45 -15.27 -1.70
N ALA A 7 -13.08 -14.24 -0.93
CA ALA A 7 -13.27 -14.18 0.51
C ALA A 7 -14.17 -13.00 0.89
N ASP A 8 -15.37 -13.31 1.39
CA ASP A 8 -16.29 -12.27 1.87
C ASP A 8 -15.76 -11.61 3.15
N ARG A 9 -15.45 -10.31 3.05
CA ARG A 9 -14.92 -9.52 4.17
C ARG A 9 -15.92 -9.32 5.31
N THR A 10 -17.20 -9.56 5.06
CA THR A 10 -18.26 -9.47 6.07
C THR A 10 -18.45 -10.79 6.82
N ASN A 11 -17.89 -11.89 6.31
CA ASN A 11 -17.84 -13.16 7.00
C ASN A 11 -16.63 -13.16 7.98
N PRO A 12 -16.87 -13.32 9.30
CA PRO A 12 -15.80 -13.31 10.31
C PRO A 12 -14.70 -14.36 10.09
N GLU A 13 -15.04 -15.51 9.51
CA GLU A 13 -14.10 -16.59 9.25
C GLU A 13 -13.20 -16.32 8.04
N LEU A 14 -13.65 -15.50 7.09
CA LEU A 14 -12.95 -15.21 5.82
C LEU A 14 -12.33 -13.82 5.78
N GLY A 15 -12.79 -12.89 6.62
CA GLY A 15 -12.27 -11.53 6.74
C GLY A 15 -10.73 -11.46 6.86
N PRO A 16 -10.07 -12.32 7.67
CA PRO A 16 -8.61 -12.33 7.77
C PRO A 16 -7.88 -12.69 6.47
N LEU A 17 -8.52 -13.42 5.55
CA LEU A 17 -7.93 -13.80 4.26
C LEU A 17 -7.91 -12.61 3.26
N ALA A 18 -8.74 -11.59 3.49
CA ALA A 18 -8.84 -10.42 2.62
C ALA A 18 -7.77 -9.35 2.91
N ASP A 19 -6.52 -9.76 3.13
CA ASP A 19 -5.41 -8.86 3.46
C ASP A 19 -5.01 -7.99 2.25
N SER A 20 -5.13 -6.67 2.40
CA SER A 20 -4.78 -5.70 1.35
C SER A 20 -3.28 -5.65 1.05
N LEU A 21 -2.42 -6.09 1.97
CA LEU A 21 -0.97 -6.14 1.77
C LEU A 21 -0.49 -7.47 1.19
N HIS A 22 -1.40 -8.40 0.90
CA HIS A 22 -1.01 -9.66 0.31
C HIS A 22 -0.37 -9.44 -1.09
N PRO A 23 0.76 -10.08 -1.41
CA PRO A 23 1.49 -9.89 -2.67
C PRO A 23 0.63 -9.99 -3.93
N ALA A 24 -0.30 -10.95 -4.01
CA ALA A 24 -1.29 -11.04 -5.10
C ALA A 24 -2.07 -9.73 -5.36
N VAL A 25 -2.46 -8.99 -4.30
CA VAL A 25 -3.15 -7.69 -4.44
C VAL A 25 -2.19 -6.64 -4.98
N LEU A 26 -0.96 -6.61 -4.47
CA LEU A 26 0.08 -5.68 -4.90
C LEU A 26 0.46 -5.93 -6.37
N GLN A 27 0.58 -7.18 -6.79
CA GLN A 27 0.83 -7.58 -8.18
C GLN A 27 -0.31 -7.16 -9.11
N MET A 28 -1.56 -7.28 -8.67
CA MET A 28 -2.71 -6.79 -9.44
C MET A 28 -2.62 -5.27 -9.61
N ILE A 29 -2.31 -4.51 -8.56
CA ILE A 29 -2.14 -3.06 -8.63
C ILE A 29 -0.98 -2.69 -9.57
N ASP A 30 0.18 -3.35 -9.43
CA ASP A 30 1.35 -3.16 -10.28
C ASP A 30 1.02 -3.35 -11.77
N GLN A 31 0.27 -4.41 -12.11
CA GLN A 31 -0.17 -4.67 -13.47
C GLN A 31 -1.06 -3.55 -14.02
N VAL A 32 -2.01 -3.05 -13.22
CA VAL A 32 -2.88 -1.93 -13.60
C VAL A 32 -2.08 -0.65 -13.80
N VAL A 33 -1.16 -0.32 -12.89
CA VAL A 33 -0.29 0.87 -12.99
C VAL A 33 0.59 0.80 -14.24
N LYS A 34 1.26 -0.33 -14.47
CA LYS A 34 2.08 -0.54 -15.67
C LYS A 34 1.25 -0.42 -16.95
N ALA A 35 0.05 -1.00 -16.97
CA ALA A 35 -0.84 -0.91 -18.13
C ALA A 35 -1.26 0.54 -18.42
N ALA A 36 -1.71 1.28 -17.40
CA ALA A 36 -2.13 2.68 -17.54
C ALA A 36 -0.99 3.59 -18.03
N ARG A 37 0.21 3.42 -17.45
CA ARG A 37 1.41 4.19 -17.83
C ARG A 37 1.78 4.02 -19.29
N ARG A 38 1.67 2.82 -19.87
CA ARG A 38 1.91 2.58 -21.30
C ARG A 38 1.00 3.42 -22.21
N HIS A 39 -0.14 3.86 -21.70
CA HIS A 39 -1.11 4.69 -22.41
C HIS A 39 -1.12 6.15 -21.93
N GLY A 40 -0.12 6.58 -21.15
CA GLY A 40 -0.07 7.93 -20.60
C GLY A 40 -1.25 8.25 -19.68
N ARG A 41 -1.80 7.23 -19.01
CA ARG A 41 -2.89 7.37 -18.04
C ARG A 41 -2.36 7.24 -16.62
N TRP A 42 -3.02 7.92 -15.70
CA TRP A 42 -2.73 7.86 -14.27
C TRP A 42 -3.62 6.80 -13.58
N VAL A 43 -3.21 6.34 -12.41
CA VAL A 43 -3.96 5.40 -11.56
C VAL A 43 -4.11 5.97 -10.16
N GLY A 44 -5.35 6.06 -9.69
CA GLY A 44 -5.67 6.32 -8.29
C GLY A 44 -6.07 5.05 -7.55
N VAL A 45 -5.86 5.04 -6.23
CA VAL A 45 -6.36 3.99 -5.33
C VAL A 45 -7.27 4.62 -4.27
N CYS A 46 -8.45 4.03 -4.08
CA CYS A 46 -9.44 4.46 -3.10
C CYS A 46 -9.79 3.32 -2.12
N GLY A 47 -10.54 3.67 -1.08
CA GLY A 47 -11.00 2.73 -0.05
C GLY A 47 -9.99 2.54 1.09
N GLU A 48 -10.22 1.51 1.92
CA GLU A 48 -9.47 1.29 3.16
C GLU A 48 -7.95 1.20 2.95
N MET A 49 -7.50 0.52 1.89
CA MET A 49 -6.07 0.35 1.60
C MET A 49 -5.36 1.70 1.39
N ALA A 50 -6.01 2.68 0.75
CA ALA A 50 -5.42 4.01 0.57
C ALA A 50 -5.21 4.74 1.90
N SER A 51 -6.00 4.40 2.92
CA SER A 51 -5.93 4.96 4.28
C SER A 51 -5.04 4.14 5.22
N ASP A 52 -4.55 2.96 4.81
CA ASP A 52 -3.65 2.13 5.59
C ASP A 52 -2.20 2.62 5.45
N LEU A 53 -1.63 3.09 6.57
CA LEU A 53 -0.26 3.61 6.59
C LEU A 53 0.79 2.56 6.24
N TRP A 54 0.51 1.26 6.41
CA TRP A 54 1.41 0.20 5.93
C TRP A 54 1.40 0.08 4.41
N ALA A 55 0.28 0.40 3.76
CA ALA A 55 0.15 0.30 2.30
C ALA A 55 0.76 1.52 1.58
N VAL A 56 0.78 2.69 2.21
CA VAL A 56 1.23 3.95 1.58
C VAL A 56 2.62 3.84 0.90
N PRO A 57 3.68 3.32 1.56
CA PRO A 57 4.99 3.19 0.92
C PRO A 57 4.97 2.26 -0.29
N LEU A 58 4.18 1.18 -0.24
CA LEU A 58 4.04 0.24 -1.34
C LEU A 58 3.30 0.87 -2.52
N LEU A 59 2.18 1.56 -2.26
CA LEU A 59 1.41 2.25 -3.31
C LEU A 59 2.25 3.33 -4.00
N VAL A 60 3.02 4.11 -3.24
CA VAL A 60 3.99 5.08 -3.80
C VAL A 60 5.06 4.37 -4.62
N GLY A 61 5.62 3.27 -4.11
CA GLY A 61 6.66 2.49 -4.80
C GLY A 61 6.19 1.81 -6.09
N LEU A 62 4.96 1.33 -6.12
CA LEU A 62 4.29 0.80 -7.32
C LEU A 62 3.97 1.91 -8.33
N GLY A 63 3.95 3.15 -7.87
CA GLY A 63 3.76 4.30 -8.74
C GLY A 63 2.31 4.69 -8.97
N VAL A 64 1.47 4.46 -7.95
CA VAL A 64 0.12 5.03 -7.88
C VAL A 64 0.23 6.56 -7.79
N ASP A 65 -0.58 7.25 -8.59
CA ASP A 65 -0.51 8.71 -8.75
C ASP A 65 -1.40 9.44 -7.74
N GLU A 66 -2.49 8.82 -7.28
CA GLU A 66 -3.47 9.42 -6.36
C GLU A 66 -3.90 8.44 -5.25
N LEU A 67 -3.98 8.94 -4.02
CA LEU A 67 -4.58 8.23 -2.88
C LEU A 67 -5.85 8.96 -2.42
N SER A 68 -7.00 8.31 -2.59
CA SER A 68 -8.28 8.79 -2.09
C SER A 68 -8.60 8.14 -0.75
N VAL A 69 -8.47 8.92 0.32
CA VAL A 69 -8.44 8.42 1.71
C VAL A 69 -9.60 8.95 2.53
N HIS A 70 -9.88 8.28 3.65
CA HIS A 70 -10.86 8.76 4.62
C HIS A 70 -10.48 10.16 5.13
N PRO A 71 -11.44 11.12 5.26
CA PRO A 71 -11.12 12.49 5.65
C PRO A 71 -10.25 12.61 6.92
N PRO A 72 -10.48 11.85 8.00
CA PRO A 72 -9.61 11.88 9.18
C PRO A 72 -8.16 11.42 8.92
N MET A 73 -7.92 10.65 7.87
CA MET A 73 -6.61 10.11 7.51
C MET A 73 -5.80 11.00 6.57
N VAL A 74 -6.42 12.02 5.95
CA VAL A 74 -5.76 12.93 4.99
C VAL A 74 -4.46 13.52 5.55
N ALA A 75 -4.50 14.07 6.77
CA ALA A 75 -3.32 14.69 7.38
C ALA A 75 -2.20 13.69 7.65
N ARG A 76 -2.55 12.50 8.15
CA ARG A 76 -1.58 11.45 8.49
C ARG A 76 -0.93 10.87 7.24
N VAL A 77 -1.73 10.49 6.24
CA VAL A 77 -1.23 9.95 4.96
C VAL A 77 -0.36 11.00 4.26
N LYS A 78 -0.79 12.27 4.22
CA LYS A 78 0.03 13.36 3.65
C LYS A 78 1.37 13.52 4.37
N ALA A 79 1.39 13.45 5.69
CA ALA A 79 2.63 13.53 6.47
C ALA A 79 3.55 12.33 6.22
N THR A 80 2.98 11.13 6.08
CA THR A 80 3.72 9.91 5.73
C THR A 80 4.34 10.04 4.34
N VAL A 81 3.55 10.37 3.31
CA VAL A 81 4.05 10.54 1.93
C VAL A 81 5.22 11.53 1.85
N ARG A 82 5.17 12.62 2.61
CA ARG A 82 6.24 13.64 2.66
C ARG A 82 7.57 13.15 3.25
N GLN A 83 7.56 12.04 3.99
CA GLN A 83 8.77 11.45 4.59
C GLN A 83 9.37 10.34 3.71
N LEU A 84 8.66 9.92 2.66
CA LEU A 84 9.07 8.81 1.83
C LEU A 84 10.08 9.24 0.77
N ASN A 85 11.09 8.40 0.56
CA ASN A 85 11.89 8.41 -0.65
C ASN A 85 11.25 7.48 -1.69
N ALA A 86 10.83 8.02 -2.83
CA ALA A 86 10.13 7.26 -3.86
C ALA A 86 11.00 6.13 -4.46
N ALA A 87 12.31 6.34 -4.59
CA ALA A 87 13.22 5.31 -5.14
C ALA A 87 13.38 4.14 -4.17
N ASP A 88 13.45 4.40 -2.85
CA ASP A 88 13.50 3.32 -1.86
C ASP A 88 12.16 2.59 -1.75
N CYS A 89 11.04 3.32 -1.82
CA CYS A 89 9.71 2.73 -1.90
C CYS A 89 9.59 1.80 -3.11
N ALA A 90 10.10 2.20 -4.29
CA ALA A 90 10.07 1.36 -5.48
C ALA A 90 10.86 0.05 -5.31
N LYS A 91 12.05 0.10 -4.67
CA LYS A 91 12.83 -1.12 -4.35
C LYS A 91 12.07 -2.04 -3.41
N VAL A 92 11.44 -1.48 -2.37
CA VAL A 92 10.68 -2.26 -1.39
C VAL A 92 9.42 -2.84 -2.00
N ALA A 93 8.70 -2.08 -2.81
CA ALA A 93 7.53 -2.55 -3.54
C ALA A 93 7.91 -3.72 -4.48
N ALA A 94 8.98 -3.59 -5.25
CA ALA A 94 9.46 -4.68 -6.11
C ALA A 94 9.79 -5.96 -5.32
N ALA A 95 10.45 -5.83 -4.16
CA ALA A 95 10.73 -6.98 -3.30
C ALA A 95 9.44 -7.58 -2.70
N ALA A 96 8.45 -6.75 -2.34
CA ALA A 96 7.18 -7.21 -1.79
C ALA A 96 6.34 -8.02 -2.79
N LEU A 97 6.48 -7.76 -4.09
CA LEU A 97 5.78 -8.51 -5.15
C LEU A 97 6.21 -9.97 -5.23
N GLU A 98 7.40 -10.31 -4.74
CA GLU A 98 7.98 -11.67 -4.80
C GLU A 98 7.76 -12.48 -3.50
N LEU A 99 7.04 -11.92 -2.52
CA LEU A 99 6.76 -12.59 -1.25
C LEU A 99 5.51 -13.48 -1.31
N GLU A 100 5.32 -14.30 -0.28
CA GLU A 100 4.24 -15.30 -0.23
C GLU A 100 3.04 -14.88 0.64
N GLY A 101 3.10 -13.75 1.35
CA GLY A 101 1.99 -13.33 2.21
C GLY A 101 2.14 -11.94 2.82
N GLY A 102 1.01 -11.37 3.26
CA GLY A 102 0.98 -10.01 3.82
C GLY A 102 1.80 -9.83 5.10
N GLN A 103 1.98 -10.88 5.91
CA GLN A 103 2.86 -10.82 7.07
C GLN A 103 4.34 -10.66 6.68
N ALA A 104 4.78 -11.36 5.63
CA ALA A 104 6.13 -11.20 5.09
C ALA A 104 6.34 -9.79 4.54
N VAL A 105 5.32 -9.22 3.90
CA VAL A 105 5.33 -7.83 3.42
C VAL A 105 5.48 -6.82 4.57
N ARG A 106 4.71 -6.99 5.66
CA ARG A 106 4.85 -6.15 6.85
C ARG A 106 6.25 -6.26 7.46
N HIS A 107 6.79 -7.47 7.57
CA HIS A 107 8.13 -7.68 8.09
C HIS A 107 9.20 -7.01 7.21
N LEU A 108 9.06 -7.08 5.88
CA LEU A 108 9.94 -6.37 4.95
C LEU A 108 9.89 -4.85 5.18
N LEU A 109 8.70 -4.28 5.41
CA LEU A 109 8.55 -2.84 5.68
C LEU A 109 9.25 -2.44 6.99
N GLU A 110 9.15 -3.25 8.05
CA GLU A 110 9.86 -3.02 9.31
C GLU A 110 11.38 -3.05 9.14
N GLN A 111 11.91 -4.05 8.42
CA GLN A 111 13.34 -4.16 8.12
C GLN A 111 13.90 -2.97 7.33
N ARG A 112 13.02 -2.26 6.61
CA ARG A 112 13.35 -1.09 5.78
C ARG A 112 12.98 0.23 6.45
N HIS A 113 12.51 0.21 7.71
CA HIS A 113 12.06 1.38 8.46
C HIS A 113 10.93 2.16 7.75
N LEU A 114 10.07 1.44 7.03
CA LEU A 114 8.90 1.99 6.32
C LEU A 114 7.59 1.64 7.02
N GLU A 115 7.64 1.13 8.24
CA GLU A 115 6.44 0.87 9.04
C GLU A 115 5.89 2.16 9.69
N PRO A 116 4.59 2.20 10.06
CA PRO A 116 3.94 3.42 10.54
C PRO A 116 4.57 4.06 11.80
N SER A 117 5.25 3.28 12.64
CA SER A 117 5.95 3.83 13.82
C SER A 117 7.16 4.68 13.45
N SER A 118 7.89 4.32 12.39
CA SER A 118 9.06 5.06 11.91
C SER A 118 8.69 6.31 11.11
N LEU A 119 7.51 6.33 10.46
CA LEU A 119 7.05 7.42 9.59
C LEU A 119 6.16 8.46 10.29
N ARG A 120 6.29 8.61 11.61
CA ARG A 120 5.47 9.55 12.38
C ARG A 120 5.85 10.99 12.04
N PRO A 121 4.86 11.89 11.84
CA PRO A 121 5.16 13.30 11.70
C PRO A 121 5.97 13.76 12.90
N ARG A 122 7.11 14.42 12.64
CA ARG A 122 7.82 15.18 13.67
C ARG A 122 6.81 16.18 14.23
N THR A 123 6.33 15.94 15.44
CA THR A 123 5.58 16.94 16.20
C THR A 123 6.52 18.13 16.35
N ASP A 124 6.16 19.21 15.69
CA ASP A 124 6.70 20.54 15.93
C ASP A 124 6.48 20.88 17.41
N ARG A 125 7.58 21.21 18.09
CA ARG A 125 7.57 21.98 19.34
C ARG A 125 7.65 23.44 18.98
#